data_AF-A0A0S2TG44-F1
#
_entry.id   AF-A0A0S2TG44-F1
#
_cell.length_a   1.000
_cell.length_b   1.000
_cell.length_c   1.000
_cell.angle_alpha   90.00
_cell.angle_beta   90.00
_cell.angle_gamma   90.00
#
_symmetry.space_group_name_H-M   'P 1'
#
loop_
_entity.id
_entity.type
_entity.pdbx_description
1 polymer ?
#
loop_
_entity_poly.entity_id
_entity_poly.type
_entity_poly.pdbx_seq_one_letter_code
_entity_poly.pdbx_strand_id
1 'polypeptide(L)'
;MTETQGPDLAEIGQGIPKVILNQNGFLTFKGYSYSKSNLKTPYRDESVRAVLVNSEHCEEYVHYAFPGANVQRFFLSIDPDMFFFQKEKKKQICFSRIKSQADAMQVVNILKFRGKLEEFEVVPFINRPQQEVAALMRESMIFLSFGFREGFGLPAAEAMACGCIVMGYHGWGGKEFFMPEFSFPINDGDIIGYARQLEHIIDACNQDEAYFSAERRAASEFIASEYSPAREEQVLVSVWERILAAL
;
A
#
# COMPACT_ATOMS: atom_id res chain seq x y z
N MET A 1 -2.39 19.53 -7.37
CA MET A 1 -0.89 19.51 -7.40
C MET A 1 -0.39 18.41 -6.50
N THR A 2 0.77 17.81 -6.81
CA THR A 2 1.37 16.74 -6.00
C THR A 2 2.05 17.29 -4.75
N GLU A 3 1.91 16.61 -3.61
CA GLU A 3 2.46 17.00 -2.30
C GLU A 3 4.00 17.10 -2.25
N THR A 4 4.68 16.51 -3.22
CA THR A 4 6.15 16.44 -3.31
C THR A 4 6.86 17.79 -3.42
N GLN A 5 6.14 18.86 -3.76
CA GLN A 5 6.64 20.24 -3.86
C GLN A 5 6.67 20.97 -2.50
N GLY A 6 6.15 20.36 -1.43
CA GLY A 6 6.32 20.85 -0.06
C GLY A 6 5.74 22.26 0.18
N PRO A 7 6.47 23.16 0.87
CA PRO A 7 5.96 24.50 1.19
C PRO A 7 5.83 25.40 -0.05
N ASP A 8 6.52 25.09 -1.15
CA ASP A 8 6.49 25.91 -2.38
C ASP A 8 5.14 25.82 -3.11
N LEU A 9 4.33 24.82 -2.80
CA LEU A 9 2.92 24.75 -3.21
C LEU A 9 2.10 25.99 -2.83
N ALA A 10 2.49 26.70 -1.76
CA ALA A 10 1.83 27.94 -1.34
C ALA A 10 2.07 29.10 -2.34
N GLU A 11 3.11 29.03 -3.16
CA GLU A 11 3.42 30.06 -4.16
C GLU A 11 2.84 29.73 -5.54
N ILE A 12 2.47 28.47 -5.80
CA ILE A 12 1.92 28.07 -7.08
C ILE A 12 0.42 28.42 -7.14
N GLY A 13 0.04 29.26 -8.12
CA GLY A 13 -1.35 29.63 -8.36
C GLY A 13 -1.97 30.39 -7.19
N GLN A 14 -1.29 31.40 -6.66
CA GLN A 14 -1.83 32.25 -5.59
C GLN A 14 -3.18 32.87 -6.00
N GLY A 15 -4.15 32.85 -5.09
CA GLY A 15 -5.52 33.33 -5.35
C GLY A 15 -6.37 32.43 -6.25
N ILE A 16 -5.82 31.36 -6.82
CA ILE A 16 -6.55 30.41 -7.66
C ILE A 16 -7.04 29.26 -6.78
N PRO A 17 -8.35 28.96 -6.74
CA PRO A 17 -8.88 27.79 -6.04
C PRO A 17 -8.16 26.51 -6.47
N LYS A 18 -7.68 25.73 -5.50
CA LYS A 18 -6.88 24.53 -5.76
C LYS A 18 -7.23 23.38 -4.82
N VAL A 19 -6.96 22.17 -5.30
CA VAL A 19 -7.05 20.93 -4.55
C VAL A 19 -5.66 20.31 -4.44
N ILE A 20 -5.27 19.96 -3.22
CA ILE A 20 -4.01 19.25 -2.95
C ILE A 20 -4.29 17.77 -3.10
N LEU A 21 -3.47 17.06 -3.88
CA LEU A 21 -3.47 15.60 -3.91
C LEU A 21 -2.28 15.15 -3.07
N ASN A 22 -2.55 14.53 -1.91
CA ASN A 22 -1.54 13.99 -1.01
C ASN A 22 -1.73 12.47 -0.91
N GLN A 23 -0.99 11.74 -1.74
CA GLN A 23 -1.08 10.27 -1.82
C GLN A 23 -0.10 9.57 -0.89
N ASN A 24 0.67 10.31 -0.10
CA ASN A 24 1.59 9.78 0.89
C ASN A 24 1.84 10.80 2.01
N GLY A 25 1.14 10.63 3.13
CA GLY A 25 1.24 11.50 4.29
C GLY A 25 2.66 11.70 4.82
N PHE A 26 3.56 10.73 4.64
CA PHE A 26 4.97 10.85 5.05
C PHE A 26 5.76 11.90 4.25
N LEU A 27 5.25 12.34 3.10
CA LEU A 27 5.85 13.38 2.27
C LEU A 27 5.30 14.77 2.56
N THR A 28 4.30 14.90 3.42
CA THR A 28 3.61 16.18 3.76
C THR A 28 4.59 17.29 4.14
N PHE A 29 5.60 16.96 4.94
CA PHE A 29 6.62 17.92 5.40
C PHE A 29 7.93 17.86 4.62
N LYS A 30 7.95 17.20 3.45
CA LYS A 30 9.13 17.21 2.58
C LYS A 30 9.45 18.66 2.17
N GLY A 31 10.69 19.09 2.40
CA GLY A 31 11.15 20.45 2.08
C GLY A 31 10.83 21.52 3.14
N TYR A 32 10.15 21.16 4.24
CA TYR A 32 9.94 22.09 5.36
C TYR A 32 11.21 22.25 6.19
N SER A 33 11.35 23.41 6.84
CA SER A 33 12.49 23.70 7.72
C SER A 33 12.18 23.35 9.18
N TYR A 34 13.21 23.06 9.97
CA TYR A 34 13.08 22.92 11.44
C TYR A 34 12.88 24.26 12.18
N SER A 35 12.95 25.40 11.49
CA SER A 35 12.74 26.70 12.11
C SER A 35 11.29 26.87 12.54
N LYS A 36 11.06 27.09 13.84
CA LYS A 36 9.72 27.30 14.42
C LYS A 36 8.97 28.49 13.80
N SER A 37 9.69 29.50 13.32
CA SER A 37 9.09 30.69 12.72
C SER A 37 8.68 30.50 11.27
N ASN A 38 9.19 29.47 10.58
CA ASN A 38 8.85 29.22 9.18
C ASN A 38 7.62 28.30 9.11
N LEU A 39 6.44 28.91 9.10
CA LEU A 39 5.14 28.24 9.07
C LEU A 39 4.48 28.26 7.68
N LYS A 40 5.25 28.54 6.61
CA LYS A 40 4.73 28.54 5.24
C LYS A 40 4.18 27.16 4.90
N THR A 41 2.89 27.08 4.59
CA THR A 41 2.23 25.82 4.24
C THR A 41 1.05 26.06 3.30
N PRO A 42 0.86 25.23 2.25
CA PRO A 42 -0.31 25.32 1.40
C PRO A 42 -1.58 24.84 2.12
N TYR A 43 -1.46 23.97 3.13
CA TYR A 43 -2.60 23.31 3.80
C TYR A 43 -3.49 24.26 4.62
N ARG A 44 -3.07 25.52 4.81
CA ARG A 44 -3.83 26.58 5.50
C ARG A 44 -4.21 27.74 4.58
N ASP A 45 -3.84 27.66 3.30
CA ASP A 45 -4.14 28.71 2.34
C ASP A 45 -5.64 28.71 2.01
N GLU A 46 -6.29 29.87 2.06
CA GLU A 46 -7.73 30.03 1.80
C GLU A 46 -8.14 29.61 0.39
N SER A 47 -7.20 29.61 -0.56
CA SER A 47 -7.42 29.10 -1.91
C SER A 47 -7.46 27.57 -1.98
N VAL A 48 -7.00 26.85 -0.95
CA VAL A 48 -7.09 25.39 -0.90
C VAL A 48 -8.49 24.97 -0.47
N ARG A 49 -9.22 24.38 -1.43
CA ARG A 49 -10.62 23.97 -1.23
C ARG A 49 -10.73 22.59 -0.61
N ALA A 50 -9.77 21.70 -0.90
CA ALA A 50 -9.70 20.39 -0.29
C ALA A 50 -8.30 19.78 -0.39
N VAL A 51 -8.06 18.79 0.47
CA VAL A 51 -6.90 17.89 0.43
C VAL A 51 -7.42 16.47 0.17
N LEU A 52 -7.07 15.89 -0.98
CA LEU A 52 -7.40 14.51 -1.31
C LEU A 52 -6.33 13.57 -0.76
N VAL A 53 -6.76 12.53 -0.03
CA VAL A 53 -5.89 11.51 0.56
C VAL A 53 -6.42 10.10 0.24
N ASN A 54 -5.52 9.11 0.17
CA ASN A 54 -5.81 7.77 -0.34
C ASN A 54 -5.85 6.66 0.73
N SER A 55 -5.78 7.00 2.02
CA SER A 55 -5.92 6.03 3.12
C SER A 55 -6.36 6.69 4.41
N GLU A 56 -6.85 5.89 5.35
CA GLU A 56 -7.15 6.31 6.73
C GLU A 56 -5.94 6.95 7.39
N HIS A 57 -4.76 6.36 7.19
CA HIS A 57 -3.52 6.88 7.77
C HIS A 57 -3.21 8.29 7.27
N CYS A 58 -3.35 8.55 5.97
CA CYS A 58 -3.07 9.88 5.41
C CYS A 58 -4.13 10.91 5.85
N GLU A 59 -5.40 10.48 5.98
CA GLU A 59 -6.48 11.33 6.52
C GLU A 59 -6.17 11.76 7.96
N GLU A 60 -5.88 10.79 8.84
CA GLU A 60 -5.50 11.06 10.23
C GLU A 60 -4.28 12.00 10.30
N TYR A 61 -3.26 11.72 9.49
CA TYR A 61 -2.03 12.52 9.44
C TYR A 61 -2.31 13.99 9.12
N VAL A 62 -3.07 14.25 8.05
CA VAL A 62 -3.35 15.63 7.61
C VAL A 62 -4.25 16.35 8.61
N HIS A 63 -5.28 15.69 9.14
CA HIS A 63 -6.15 16.29 10.15
C HIS A 63 -5.40 16.68 11.42
N TYR A 64 -4.50 15.80 11.88
CA TYR A 64 -3.69 16.08 13.05
C TYR A 64 -2.71 17.23 12.81
N ALA A 65 -2.05 17.25 11.64
CA ALA A 65 -1.08 18.28 11.28
C ALA A 65 -1.71 19.66 11.05
N PHE A 66 -2.90 19.70 10.43
CA PHE A 66 -3.57 20.93 10.03
C PHE A 66 -5.04 20.92 10.49
N PRO A 67 -5.30 21.23 11.77
CA PRO A 67 -6.66 21.35 12.27
C PRO A 67 -7.46 22.35 11.45
N GLY A 68 -8.63 21.93 10.96
CA GLY A 68 -9.51 22.73 10.10
C GLY A 68 -9.31 22.54 8.59
N ALA A 69 -8.32 21.75 8.15
CA ALA A 69 -8.20 21.40 6.74
C ALA A 69 -9.42 20.59 6.26
N ASN A 70 -9.95 20.92 5.09
CA ASN A 70 -10.98 20.12 4.42
C ASN A 70 -10.34 18.89 3.75
N VAL A 71 -10.25 17.80 4.48
CA VAL A 71 -9.69 16.54 3.96
C VAL A 71 -10.82 15.70 3.36
N GLN A 72 -10.58 15.12 2.19
CA GLN A 72 -11.52 14.21 1.52
C GLN A 72 -10.78 12.93 1.13
N ARG A 73 -11.35 11.78 1.45
CA ARG A 73 -10.82 10.49 1.02
C ARG A 73 -11.22 10.14 -0.40
N PHE A 74 -10.29 9.53 -1.13
CA PHE A 74 -10.57 8.75 -2.33
C PHE A 74 -9.91 7.38 -2.21
N PHE A 75 -10.32 6.44 -3.04
CA PHE A 75 -9.77 5.08 -3.07
C PHE A 75 -9.03 4.88 -4.37
N LEU A 76 -7.90 4.19 -4.32
CA LEU A 76 -7.26 3.65 -5.52
C LEU A 76 -7.96 2.35 -5.88
N SER A 77 -8.22 2.12 -7.16
CA SER A 77 -8.75 0.83 -7.61
C SER A 77 -7.64 -0.15 -8.03
N ILE A 78 -7.96 -1.44 -7.92
CA ILE A 78 -7.18 -2.54 -8.46
C ILE A 78 -7.83 -2.96 -9.78
N ASP A 79 -7.03 -3.04 -10.85
CA ASP A 79 -7.50 -3.43 -12.18
C ASP A 79 -7.93 -4.91 -12.17
N PRO A 80 -9.24 -5.21 -12.34
CA PRO A 80 -9.74 -6.58 -12.27
C PRO A 80 -9.40 -7.43 -13.50
N ASP A 81 -9.02 -6.81 -14.62
CA ASP A 81 -8.58 -7.54 -15.82
C ASP A 81 -7.11 -7.97 -15.70
N MET A 82 -6.33 -7.26 -14.89
CA MET A 82 -4.93 -7.60 -14.60
C MET A 82 -4.78 -8.42 -13.32
N PHE A 83 -5.35 -7.99 -12.21
CA PHE A 83 -5.14 -8.58 -10.89
C PHE A 83 -6.42 -9.29 -10.44
N PHE A 84 -6.50 -10.58 -10.73
CA PHE A 84 -7.66 -11.41 -10.43
C PHE A 84 -7.25 -12.74 -9.79
N PHE A 85 -8.18 -13.31 -9.05
CA PHE A 85 -7.96 -14.53 -8.29
C PHE A 85 -7.49 -15.68 -9.19
N GLN A 86 -6.34 -16.26 -8.85
CA GLN A 86 -5.86 -17.49 -9.45
C GLN A 86 -5.80 -18.60 -8.39
N LYS A 87 -6.57 -19.68 -8.58
CA LYS A 87 -6.64 -20.79 -7.62
C LYS A 87 -5.31 -21.55 -7.54
N GLU A 88 -4.83 -21.98 -8.70
CA GLU A 88 -3.62 -22.79 -8.85
C GLU A 88 -2.38 -21.90 -8.78
N LYS A 89 -1.44 -22.24 -7.90
CA LYS A 89 -0.24 -21.46 -7.63
C LYS A 89 0.99 -22.34 -7.80
N LYS A 90 2.12 -21.72 -8.15
CA LYS A 90 3.45 -22.32 -8.03
C LYS A 90 3.94 -22.14 -6.60
N LYS A 91 4.75 -23.06 -6.09
CA LYS A 91 5.55 -22.85 -4.86
C LYS A 91 6.61 -21.77 -5.10
N GLN A 92 6.15 -20.52 -5.12
CA GLN A 92 6.90 -19.35 -5.48
C GLN A 92 6.60 -18.22 -4.49
N ILE A 93 7.67 -17.56 -4.05
CA ILE A 93 7.65 -16.40 -3.17
C ILE A 93 8.11 -15.21 -3.98
N CYS A 94 7.23 -14.24 -4.24
CA CYS A 94 7.61 -13.02 -4.96
C CYS A 94 7.57 -11.79 -4.06
N PHE A 95 8.39 -10.80 -4.37
CA PHE A 95 8.39 -9.50 -3.70
C PHE A 95 9.13 -8.43 -4.49
N SER A 96 8.72 -7.18 -4.28
CA SER A 96 9.43 -6.03 -4.83
C SER A 96 10.69 -5.73 -4.04
N ARG A 97 11.80 -5.44 -4.73
CA ARG A 97 13.05 -4.95 -4.12
C ARG A 97 13.15 -3.43 -4.09
N ILE A 98 12.06 -2.69 -4.32
CA ILE A 98 12.14 -1.22 -4.35
C ILE A 98 12.37 -0.65 -2.95
N LYS A 99 11.70 -1.20 -1.94
CA LYS A 99 11.73 -0.72 -0.54
C LYS A 99 12.35 -1.75 0.39
N SER A 100 12.91 -1.26 1.49
CA SER A 100 13.46 -2.06 2.60
C SER A 100 14.32 -3.26 2.15
N GLN A 101 15.20 -3.04 1.17
CA GLN A 101 16.05 -4.08 0.58
C GLN A 101 16.92 -4.80 1.62
N ALA A 102 17.40 -4.07 2.63
CA ALA A 102 18.21 -4.64 3.71
C ALA A 102 17.41 -5.67 4.53
N ASP A 103 16.14 -5.39 4.82
CA ASP A 103 15.26 -6.29 5.55
C ASP A 103 14.95 -7.53 4.72
N ALA A 104 14.59 -7.33 3.44
CA ALA A 104 14.36 -8.43 2.50
C ALA A 104 15.59 -9.36 2.39
N MET A 105 16.79 -8.78 2.34
CA MET A 105 18.04 -9.53 2.32
C MET A 105 18.21 -10.37 3.58
N GLN A 106 17.94 -9.79 4.76
CA GLN A 106 18.06 -10.52 6.03
C GLN A 106 17.06 -11.68 6.11
N VAL A 107 15.78 -11.42 5.84
CA VAL A 107 14.72 -12.43 5.89
C VAL A 107 15.05 -13.58 4.95
N VAL A 108 15.30 -13.31 3.66
CA VAL A 108 15.60 -14.37 2.68
C VAL A 108 16.83 -15.18 3.07
N ASN A 109 17.90 -14.54 3.56
CA ASN A 109 19.09 -15.27 3.98
C ASN A 109 18.87 -16.09 5.25
N ILE A 110 18.05 -15.65 6.20
CA ILE A 110 17.67 -16.45 7.37
C ILE A 110 16.97 -17.73 6.90
N LEU A 111 15.96 -17.64 6.03
CA LEU A 111 15.24 -18.82 5.53
C LEU A 111 16.18 -19.73 4.72
N LYS A 112 17.10 -19.16 3.94
CA LYS A 112 18.14 -19.90 3.20
C LYS A 112 19.05 -20.71 4.13
N PHE A 113 19.61 -20.08 5.16
CA PHE A 113 20.51 -20.76 6.11
C PHE A 113 19.78 -21.74 7.04
N ARG A 114 18.45 -21.62 7.16
CA ARG A 114 17.60 -22.58 7.87
C ARG A 114 17.08 -23.72 6.99
N GLY A 115 17.42 -23.75 5.69
CA GLY A 115 16.98 -24.79 4.76
C GLY A 115 15.48 -24.74 4.45
N LYS A 116 14.83 -23.59 4.63
CA LYS A 116 13.36 -23.47 4.50
C LYS A 116 12.88 -23.13 3.10
N LEU A 117 13.78 -22.91 2.14
CA LEU A 117 13.42 -22.49 0.78
C LEU A 117 13.55 -23.60 -0.26
N GLU A 118 13.80 -24.85 0.14
CA GLU A 118 14.12 -25.94 -0.79
C GLU A 118 13.01 -26.21 -1.83
N GLU A 119 11.75 -26.12 -1.40
CA GLU A 119 10.58 -26.33 -2.27
C GLU A 119 10.03 -25.05 -2.90
N PHE A 120 10.54 -23.88 -2.52
CA PHE A 120 10.02 -22.58 -2.95
C PHE A 120 11.02 -21.81 -3.81
N GLU A 121 10.60 -21.41 -5.01
CA GLU A 121 11.36 -20.46 -5.81
C GLU A 121 11.21 -19.04 -5.23
N VAL A 122 12.32 -18.34 -5.01
CA VAL A 122 12.32 -16.95 -4.53
C VAL A 122 12.54 -16.00 -5.71
N VAL A 123 11.51 -15.23 -6.06
CA VAL A 123 11.47 -14.39 -7.26
C VAL A 123 11.33 -12.91 -6.89
N PRO A 124 12.45 -12.24 -6.56
CA PRO A 124 12.44 -10.79 -6.37
C PRO A 124 12.28 -10.07 -7.72
N PHE A 125 11.52 -8.97 -7.75
CA PHE A 125 11.37 -8.12 -8.94
C PHE A 125 11.67 -6.65 -8.65
N ILE A 126 12.00 -5.90 -9.70
CA ILE A 126 12.24 -4.45 -9.67
C ILE A 126 11.86 -3.86 -11.02
N ASN A 127 11.11 -2.75 -11.03
CA ASN A 127 10.77 -1.96 -12.22
C ASN A 127 10.30 -2.80 -13.43
N ARG A 128 9.44 -3.79 -13.21
CA ARG A 128 8.85 -4.60 -14.28
C ARG A 128 7.54 -3.97 -14.81
N PRO A 129 7.17 -4.22 -16.08
CA PRO A 129 5.86 -3.86 -16.58
C PRO A 129 4.74 -4.43 -15.72
N GLN A 130 3.64 -3.69 -15.57
CA GLN A 130 2.53 -4.07 -14.70
C GLN A 130 1.93 -5.44 -15.08
N GLN A 131 1.82 -5.74 -16.37
CA GLN A 131 1.31 -7.04 -16.86
C GLN A 131 2.21 -8.21 -16.42
N GLU A 132 3.52 -8.02 -16.39
CA GLU A 132 4.46 -9.04 -15.91
C GLU A 132 4.37 -9.22 -14.40
N VAL A 133 4.20 -8.12 -13.65
CA VAL A 133 3.99 -8.18 -12.20
C VAL A 133 2.69 -8.92 -11.88
N ALA A 134 1.61 -8.61 -12.59
CA ALA A 134 0.33 -9.27 -12.44
C ALA A 134 0.42 -10.77 -12.74
N ALA A 135 1.09 -11.16 -13.85
CA ALA A 135 1.32 -12.57 -14.17
C ALA A 135 2.14 -13.28 -13.07
N LEU A 136 3.23 -12.64 -12.62
CA LEU A 136 4.05 -13.16 -11.53
C LEU A 136 3.24 -13.38 -10.24
N MET A 137 2.42 -12.40 -9.84
CA MET A 137 1.58 -12.51 -8.66
C MET A 137 0.49 -13.57 -8.81
N ARG A 138 -0.18 -13.66 -9.98
CA ARG A 138 -1.17 -14.72 -10.23
C ARG A 138 -0.57 -16.11 -10.10
N GLU A 139 0.68 -16.31 -10.48
CA GLU A 139 1.36 -17.60 -10.33
C GLU A 139 1.99 -17.83 -8.95
N SER A 140 2.26 -16.77 -8.17
CA SER A 140 2.92 -16.89 -6.87
C SER A 140 1.99 -17.35 -5.75
N MET A 141 2.49 -18.26 -4.91
CA MET A 141 1.81 -18.66 -3.68
C MET A 141 1.89 -17.58 -2.61
N ILE A 142 3.08 -16.99 -2.41
CA ILE A 142 3.36 -16.07 -1.31
C ILE A 142 3.87 -14.73 -1.89
N PHE A 143 3.34 -13.63 -1.38
CA PHE A 143 3.89 -12.29 -1.62
C PHE A 143 4.42 -11.70 -0.30
N LEU A 144 5.71 -11.30 -0.33
CA LEU A 144 6.34 -10.66 0.82
C LEU A 144 6.27 -9.14 0.67
N SER A 145 5.48 -8.50 1.54
CA SER A 145 5.46 -7.05 1.64
C SER A 145 6.63 -6.57 2.48
N PHE A 146 7.45 -5.72 1.86
CA PHE A 146 8.50 -4.93 2.50
C PHE A 146 8.19 -3.43 2.40
N GLY A 147 6.88 -3.10 2.36
CA GLY A 147 6.37 -1.74 2.30
C GLY A 147 6.91 -0.89 3.46
N PHE A 148 7.27 0.35 3.19
CA PHE A 148 7.75 1.29 4.20
C PHE A 148 7.28 2.70 3.85
N ARG A 149 6.63 3.35 4.82
CA ARG A 149 6.11 4.72 4.69
C ARG A 149 5.32 4.92 3.40
N GLU A 150 4.24 4.17 3.27
CA GLU A 150 3.38 4.14 2.10
C GLU A 150 2.07 4.84 2.42
N GLY A 151 1.55 5.61 1.47
CA GLY A 151 0.21 6.17 1.61
C GLY A 151 -0.89 5.12 1.46
N PHE A 152 -0.69 4.07 0.65
CA PHE A 152 -1.67 2.99 0.47
C PHE A 152 -1.00 1.60 0.44
N GLY A 153 -0.14 1.34 -0.54
CA GLY A 153 0.58 0.06 -0.68
C GLY A 153 0.00 -0.87 -1.75
N LEU A 154 -0.13 -0.36 -2.99
CA LEU A 154 -0.70 -1.08 -4.13
C LEU A 154 -0.18 -2.52 -4.32
N PRO A 155 1.14 -2.81 -4.27
CA PRO A 155 1.64 -4.16 -4.57
C PRO A 155 1.07 -5.26 -3.67
N ALA A 156 0.78 -4.96 -2.40
CA ALA A 156 0.20 -5.93 -1.49
C ALA A 156 -1.29 -6.17 -1.78
N ALA A 157 -2.05 -5.12 -2.07
CA ALA A 157 -3.44 -5.23 -2.49
C ALA A 157 -3.58 -5.98 -3.83
N GLU A 158 -2.72 -5.66 -4.80
CA GLU A 158 -2.60 -6.38 -6.08
C GLU A 158 -2.30 -7.87 -5.89
N ALA A 159 -1.39 -8.21 -4.97
CA ALA A 159 -1.07 -9.60 -4.65
C ALA A 159 -2.23 -10.33 -3.96
N MET A 160 -2.96 -9.66 -3.06
CA MET A 160 -4.18 -10.20 -2.44
C MET A 160 -5.26 -10.45 -3.50
N ALA A 161 -5.49 -9.51 -4.42
CA ALA A 161 -6.43 -9.68 -5.54
C ALA A 161 -6.06 -10.90 -6.40
N CYS A 162 -4.77 -11.12 -6.65
CA CYS A 162 -4.25 -12.30 -7.34
C CYS A 162 -4.39 -13.62 -6.55
N GLY A 163 -4.79 -13.58 -5.28
CA GLY A 163 -4.91 -14.75 -4.41
C GLY A 163 -3.57 -15.25 -3.85
N CYS A 164 -2.58 -14.38 -3.67
CA CYS A 164 -1.36 -14.69 -2.91
C CYS A 164 -1.65 -14.73 -1.41
N ILE A 165 -0.88 -15.52 -0.67
CA ILE A 165 -0.72 -15.33 0.78
C ILE A 165 0.14 -14.08 0.98
N VAL A 166 -0.45 -13.04 1.55
CA VAL A 166 0.24 -11.76 1.77
C VAL A 166 0.68 -11.63 3.22
N MET A 167 1.97 -11.36 3.40
CA MET A 167 2.56 -11.16 4.71
C MET A 167 3.58 -10.02 4.73
N GLY A 168 3.87 -9.48 5.90
CA GLY A 168 4.94 -8.52 6.11
C GLY A 168 4.45 -7.12 6.48
N TYR A 169 5.20 -6.11 6.06
CA TYR A 169 4.98 -4.74 6.49
C TYR A 169 3.78 -4.13 5.78
N HIS A 170 2.83 -3.59 6.55
CA HIS A 170 1.64 -2.92 6.00
C HIS A 170 1.94 -1.48 5.51
N GLY A 171 3.14 -0.94 5.80
CA GLY A 171 3.57 0.37 5.27
C GLY A 171 2.75 1.58 5.75
N TRP A 172 2.02 1.44 6.87
CA TRP A 172 0.99 2.34 7.41
C TRP A 172 -0.29 2.48 6.59
N GLY A 173 -0.20 2.91 5.33
CA GLY A 173 -1.36 3.01 4.45
C GLY A 173 -2.13 1.71 4.30
N GLY A 174 -1.44 0.57 4.28
CA GLY A 174 -2.06 -0.74 4.10
C GLY A 174 -2.72 -1.32 5.35
N LYS A 175 -2.72 -0.62 6.50
CA LYS A 175 -3.40 -1.09 7.71
C LYS A 175 -4.89 -1.39 7.49
N GLU A 176 -5.54 -0.65 6.58
CA GLU A 176 -6.96 -0.83 6.24
C GLU A 176 -7.27 -2.12 5.48
N PHE A 177 -6.26 -2.82 4.94
CA PHE A 177 -6.46 -4.10 4.24
C PHE A 177 -5.55 -5.25 4.70
N PHE A 178 -4.52 -4.98 5.52
CA PHE A 178 -3.71 -6.00 6.21
C PHE A 178 -4.46 -6.58 7.43
N MET A 179 -5.58 -7.26 7.16
CA MET A 179 -6.46 -7.83 8.18
C MET A 179 -5.95 -9.22 8.61
N PRO A 180 -5.75 -9.49 9.92
CA PRO A 180 -5.22 -10.77 10.43
C PRO A 180 -6.06 -12.00 10.07
N GLU A 181 -7.31 -11.81 9.68
CA GLU A 181 -8.25 -12.85 9.27
C GLU A 181 -7.83 -13.54 7.96
N PHE A 182 -7.09 -12.84 7.10
CA PHE A 182 -6.68 -13.38 5.79
C PHE A 182 -5.26 -12.98 5.36
N SER A 183 -4.53 -12.27 6.21
CA SER A 183 -3.15 -11.83 5.95
C SER A 183 -2.31 -11.90 7.21
N PHE A 184 -0.99 -11.70 7.06
CA PHE A 184 -0.04 -11.80 8.17
C PHE A 184 0.76 -10.50 8.34
N PRO A 185 0.17 -9.46 8.96
CA PRO A 185 0.88 -8.22 9.22
C PRO A 185 2.05 -8.43 10.18
N ILE A 186 3.20 -7.85 9.85
CA ILE A 186 4.42 -7.83 10.66
C ILE A 186 4.83 -6.36 10.87
N ASN A 187 5.32 -6.05 12.07
CA ASN A 187 5.80 -4.72 12.38
C ASN A 187 7.09 -4.40 11.60
N ASP A 188 7.21 -3.15 11.14
CA ASP A 188 8.41 -2.65 10.45
C ASP A 188 9.67 -2.94 11.28
N GLY A 189 10.66 -3.61 10.68
CA GLY A 189 11.94 -3.93 11.31
C GLY A 189 11.96 -5.20 12.17
N ASP A 190 10.84 -5.89 12.37
CA ASP A 190 10.81 -7.19 13.07
C ASP A 190 11.27 -8.34 12.15
N ILE A 191 12.57 -8.40 11.90
CA ILE A 191 13.19 -9.39 11.00
C ILE A 191 12.97 -10.82 11.47
N ILE A 192 13.06 -11.08 12.79
CA ILE A 192 12.94 -12.42 13.34
C ILE A 192 11.47 -12.88 13.34
N GLY A 193 10.54 -11.99 13.70
CA GLY A 193 9.10 -12.26 13.58
C GLY A 193 8.70 -12.53 12.14
N TYR A 194 9.21 -11.73 11.19
CA TYR A 194 9.01 -11.95 9.76
C TYR A 194 9.48 -13.34 9.34
N ALA A 195 10.73 -13.69 9.66
CA ALA A 195 11.31 -14.97 9.24
C ALA A 195 10.57 -16.17 9.85
N ARG A 196 10.17 -16.09 11.13
CA ARG A 196 9.39 -17.14 11.80
C ARG A 196 8.00 -17.32 11.18
N GLN A 197 7.32 -16.21 10.87
CA GLN A 197 6.01 -16.27 10.24
C GLN A 197 6.10 -16.87 8.83
N LEU A 198 7.13 -16.51 8.05
CA LEU A 198 7.35 -17.06 6.72
C LEU A 198 7.67 -18.57 6.79
N GLU A 199 8.48 -18.99 7.76
CA GLU A 199 8.75 -20.41 8.01
C GLU A 199 7.47 -21.19 8.30
N HIS A 200 6.60 -20.66 9.16
CA HIS A 200 5.31 -21.28 9.46
C HIS A 200 4.42 -21.43 8.21
N ILE A 201 4.34 -20.36 7.39
CA ILE A 201 3.53 -20.39 6.16
C ILE A 201 4.11 -21.40 5.15
N ILE A 202 5.43 -21.43 4.97
CA ILE A 202 6.09 -22.39 4.08
C ILE A 202 5.82 -23.83 4.55
N ASP A 203 6.02 -24.10 5.84
CA ASP A 203 5.83 -25.45 6.40
C ASP A 203 4.36 -25.90 6.23
N ALA A 204 3.39 -25.01 6.46
CA ALA A 204 1.97 -25.30 6.24
C ALA A 204 1.66 -25.59 4.76
N CYS A 205 2.17 -24.76 3.83
CA CYS A 205 1.99 -24.97 2.39
C CYS A 205 2.69 -26.24 1.87
N ASN A 206 3.80 -26.66 2.47
CA ASN A 206 4.47 -27.91 2.10
C ASN A 206 3.70 -29.15 2.58
N GLN A 207 2.99 -29.03 3.71
CA GLN A 207 2.12 -30.10 4.21
C GLN A 207 0.81 -30.19 3.42
N ASP A 208 0.20 -29.05 3.12
CA ASP A 208 -1.03 -28.93 2.35
C ASP A 208 -1.07 -27.60 1.57
N GLU A 209 -0.99 -27.66 0.24
CA GLU A 209 -1.07 -26.48 -0.62
C GLU A 209 -2.44 -25.76 -0.53
N ALA A 210 -3.47 -26.45 -0.04
CA ALA A 210 -4.80 -25.88 0.19
C ALA A 210 -4.98 -25.25 1.58
N TYR A 211 -3.98 -25.33 2.46
CA TYR A 211 -4.08 -24.90 3.86
C TYR A 211 -4.64 -23.48 4.02
N PHE A 212 -4.16 -22.53 3.20
CA PHE A 212 -4.61 -21.13 3.20
C PHE A 212 -5.61 -20.79 2.08
N SER A 213 -6.31 -21.78 1.53
CA SER A 213 -7.18 -21.56 0.37
C SER A 213 -8.39 -20.64 0.68
N ALA A 214 -8.89 -20.66 1.92
CA ALA A 214 -9.99 -19.82 2.36
C ALA A 214 -9.53 -18.37 2.53
N GLU A 215 -8.38 -18.15 3.18
CA GLU A 215 -7.76 -16.85 3.44
C GLU A 215 -7.39 -16.16 2.13
N ARG A 216 -6.75 -16.88 1.19
CA ARG A 216 -6.41 -16.35 -0.14
C ARG A 216 -7.64 -15.87 -0.91
N ARG A 217 -8.76 -16.58 -0.78
CA ARG A 217 -10.02 -16.22 -1.43
C ARG A 217 -10.66 -15.00 -0.74
N ALA A 218 -10.73 -15.03 0.59
CA ALA A 218 -11.27 -13.92 1.37
C ALA A 218 -10.50 -12.61 1.13
N ALA A 219 -9.17 -12.66 1.08
CA ALA A 219 -8.34 -11.50 0.76
C ALA A 219 -8.65 -10.94 -0.64
N SER A 220 -8.76 -11.82 -1.65
CA SER A 220 -9.07 -11.43 -3.02
C SER A 220 -10.48 -10.81 -3.14
N GLU A 221 -11.48 -11.42 -2.52
CA GLU A 221 -12.86 -10.92 -2.49
C GLU A 221 -12.96 -9.57 -1.77
N PHE A 222 -12.24 -9.41 -0.65
CA PHE A 222 -12.16 -8.14 0.07
C PHE A 222 -11.60 -7.04 -0.82
N ILE A 223 -10.45 -7.27 -1.49
CA ILE A 223 -9.85 -6.27 -2.36
C ILE A 223 -10.74 -5.95 -3.57
N ALA A 224 -11.33 -6.97 -4.19
CA ALA A 224 -12.23 -6.78 -5.32
C ALA A 224 -13.50 -5.98 -4.97
N SER A 225 -13.95 -6.04 -3.71
CA SER A 225 -15.07 -5.23 -3.21
C SER A 225 -14.63 -3.82 -2.82
N GLU A 226 -13.62 -3.71 -1.94
CA GLU A 226 -13.23 -2.46 -1.29
C GLU A 226 -12.41 -1.53 -2.20
N TYR A 227 -11.72 -2.08 -3.20
CA TYR A 227 -10.85 -1.33 -4.10
C TYR A 227 -11.22 -1.59 -5.57
N SER A 228 -12.51 -1.61 -5.88
CA SER A 228 -13.01 -1.73 -7.26
C SER A 228 -12.99 -0.39 -8.03
N PRO A 229 -12.85 -0.41 -9.37
CA PRO A 229 -12.99 0.78 -10.19
C PRO A 229 -14.33 1.50 -10.00
N ALA A 230 -15.42 0.75 -9.83
CA ALA A 230 -16.76 1.30 -9.60
C ALA A 230 -16.84 2.09 -8.28
N ARG A 231 -16.21 1.60 -7.20
CA ARG A 231 -16.16 2.31 -5.92
C ARG A 231 -15.25 3.54 -5.99
N GLU A 232 -14.09 3.43 -6.63
CA GLU A 232 -13.22 4.58 -6.88
C GLU A 232 -13.99 5.69 -7.60
N GLU A 233 -14.67 5.36 -8.70
CA GLU A 233 -15.48 6.32 -9.46
C GLU A 233 -16.57 6.96 -8.61
N GLN A 234 -17.39 6.14 -7.93
CA GLN A 234 -18.49 6.62 -7.09
C GLN A 234 -17.99 7.61 -6.02
N VAL A 235 -16.91 7.24 -5.30
CA VAL A 235 -16.35 8.09 -4.25
C VAL A 235 -15.76 9.35 -4.84
N LEU A 236 -14.97 9.25 -5.91
CA LEU A 236 -14.28 10.39 -6.51
C LEU A 236 -15.28 11.41 -7.08
N VAL A 237 -16.34 10.95 -7.76
CA VAL A 237 -17.44 11.82 -8.22
C VAL A 237 -18.08 12.53 -7.04
N SER A 238 -18.45 11.80 -5.97
CA SER A 238 -19.07 12.42 -4.78
C SER A 238 -18.17 13.45 -4.11
N VAL A 239 -16.85 13.22 -4.09
CA VAL A 239 -15.86 14.15 -3.54
C VAL A 239 -15.83 15.43 -4.37
N TRP A 240 -15.79 15.32 -5.70
CA TRP A 240 -15.80 16.49 -6.58
C TRP A 240 -17.10 17.26 -6.51
N GLU A 241 -18.25 16.60 -6.41
CA GLU A 241 -19.54 17.26 -6.20
C GLU A 241 -19.52 18.12 -4.93
N ARG A 242 -18.99 17.60 -3.81
CA ARG A 242 -18.85 18.36 -2.56
C ARG A 242 -17.88 19.53 -2.68
N ILE A 243 -16.74 19.33 -3.34
CA ILE A 243 -15.74 20.38 -3.53
C ILE A 243 -16.32 21.52 -4.38
N LEU A 244 -17.01 21.18 -5.47
CA LEU A 244 -17.58 22.16 -6.40
C LEU A 244 -18.80 22.89 -5.81
N ALA A 245 -19.60 22.23 -4.96
CA ALA A 245 -20.72 22.87 -4.27
C ALA A 245 -20.29 23.89 -3.21
N ALA A 246 -19.03 23.82 -2.75
CA ALA A 246 -18.43 24.73 -1.79
C ALA A 246 -17.60 25.86 -2.43
N LEU A 247 -17.62 25.97 -3.77
CA LEU A 247 -16.99 27.07 -4.52
C LEU A 247 -17.84 28.32 -4.51
#